data_AF-A0A523RGB2-F1
#
_entry.id   AF-A0A523RGB2-F1
#
_cell.length_a   1.000
_cell.length_b   1.000
_cell.length_c   1.000
_cell.angle_alpha   90.00
_cell.angle_beta   90.00
_cell.angle_gamma   90.00
#
_symmetry.space_group_name_H-M   'P 1'
#
loop_
_entity.id
_entity.type
_entity.pdbx_description
1 polymer ?
#
loop_
_entity_poly.entity_id
_entity_poly.type
_entity_poly.pdbx_seq_one_letter_code
_entity_poly.pdbx_strand_id
1 'polypeptide(L)'
;MNSTSKNENRIVPYKMLLDAMETTYELVEKILPETGIPSLRIGLEEMITVVRRDIEKAREGVPIVGYHFAFQADYLKCFDCVPICIEGVSYFLGTLLMNGVEKYYDIIGNWGHPFHTCSAQKGAMGMSLENLYHFDAMITPTAPCDSTCASYPFFKFEKNIPLIIADMPFLHDEKSYKYYGEQLKLSLHSLGEVIGQEPDFDKMRKALEVENEVSKLRMELFDLIKAVPSPIENIFNPISAAATIIISGTPENISFYRRILDIAKSRYKNKEHHGGEEKIRSIWPYMLTFFDISLCEWLDRKMGMSVLFDIFNYNLSDPVDTKTDIDSLFYGMARKAMGWPMIKQSTEFYYPFLDDC
;
A
#
# COMPACT_ATOMS: atom_id res chain seq x y z
N MET A 1 -14.21 0.68 33.11
CA MET A 1 -14.09 1.09 31.69
C MET A 1 -14.89 0.12 30.86
N ASN A 2 -15.88 0.58 30.09
CA ASN A 2 -16.68 -0.29 29.22
C ASN A 2 -15.78 -0.99 28.18
N SER A 3 -16.04 -2.26 27.85
CA SER A 3 -15.27 -3.01 26.85
C SER A 3 -15.17 -2.28 25.51
N THR A 4 -16.21 -1.53 25.14
CA THR A 4 -16.25 -0.64 23.96
C THR A 4 -15.17 0.43 23.98
N SER A 5 -14.93 1.08 25.12
CA SER A 5 -13.90 2.13 25.26
C SER A 5 -12.48 1.56 25.23
N LYS A 6 -12.29 0.28 25.57
CA LYS A 6 -10.99 -0.40 25.49
C LYS A 6 -10.65 -0.78 24.05
N ASN A 7 -11.65 -1.22 23.28
CA ASN A 7 -11.48 -1.55 21.85
C ASN A 7 -11.32 -0.30 20.98
N GLU A 8 -11.91 0.83 21.37
CA GLU A 8 -11.77 2.09 20.63
C GLU A 8 -10.31 2.55 20.53
N ASN A 9 -9.46 2.35 21.53
CA ASN A 9 -8.10 2.91 21.55
C ASN A 9 -7.02 1.96 21.04
N ARG A 10 -7.39 0.92 20.30
CA ARG A 10 -6.43 -0.08 19.81
C ARG A 10 -5.58 0.42 18.63
N ILE A 11 -6.12 1.32 17.80
CA ILE A 11 -5.51 1.76 16.54
C ILE A 11 -5.60 3.28 16.37
N VAL A 12 -5.08 4.02 17.35
CA VAL A 12 -5.13 5.50 17.36
C VAL A 12 -4.56 6.12 16.08
N PRO A 13 -3.42 5.67 15.53
CA PRO A 13 -2.86 6.26 14.31
C PRO A 13 -3.73 6.04 13.08
N TYR A 14 -4.50 4.95 13.02
CA TYR A 14 -5.42 4.69 11.92
C TYR A 14 -6.65 5.62 11.98
N LYS A 15 -7.08 5.99 13.19
CA LYS A 15 -8.08 7.06 13.38
C LYS A 15 -7.54 8.43 12.99
N MET A 16 -6.31 8.75 13.40
CA MET A 16 -5.64 9.99 12.97
C MET A 16 -5.55 10.06 11.44
N LEU A 17 -5.31 8.92 10.79
CA LEU A 17 -5.27 8.83 9.33
C LEU A 17 -6.64 9.11 8.72
N LEU A 18 -7.72 8.54 9.28
CA LEU A 18 -9.08 8.85 8.85
C LEU A 18 -9.38 10.34 8.97
N ASP A 19 -9.10 10.95 10.13
CA ASP A 19 -9.36 12.37 10.37
C ASP A 19 -8.58 13.26 9.38
N ALA A 20 -7.32 12.90 9.10
CA ALA A 20 -6.48 13.61 8.14
C ALA A 20 -7.00 13.45 6.70
N MET A 21 -7.44 12.25 6.31
CA MET A 21 -8.05 11.99 5.00
C MET A 21 -9.38 12.75 4.84
N GLU A 22 -10.26 12.73 5.84
CA GLU A 22 -11.55 13.44 5.82
C GLU A 22 -11.36 14.95 5.74
N THR A 23 -10.42 15.50 6.52
CA THR A 23 -10.06 16.92 6.44
C THR A 23 -9.53 17.28 5.05
N THR A 24 -8.63 16.47 4.50
CA THR A 24 -8.09 16.70 3.15
C THR A 24 -9.17 16.61 2.10
N TYR A 25 -10.07 15.63 2.21
CA TYR A 25 -11.20 15.46 1.30
C TYR A 25 -12.15 16.67 1.34
N GLU A 26 -12.48 17.17 2.53
CA GLU A 26 -13.31 18.37 2.70
C GLU A 26 -12.67 19.61 2.04
N LEU A 27 -11.34 19.78 2.19
CA LEU A 27 -10.61 20.87 1.54
C LEU A 27 -10.64 20.72 0.01
N VAL A 28 -10.43 19.50 -0.51
CA VAL A 28 -10.48 19.20 -1.95
C VAL A 28 -11.87 19.49 -2.53
N GLU A 29 -12.94 19.13 -1.82
CA GLU A 29 -14.32 19.38 -2.24
C GLU A 29 -14.71 20.86 -2.21
N LYS A 30 -14.26 21.61 -1.20
CA LYS A 30 -14.68 23.00 -1.00
C LYS A 30 -13.82 24.04 -1.72
N ILE A 31 -12.54 23.73 -1.94
CA ILE A 31 -11.55 24.70 -2.45
C ILE A 31 -11.19 24.43 -3.90
N LEU A 32 -11.01 23.17 -4.29
CA LEU A 32 -10.53 22.85 -5.63
C LEU A 32 -11.69 22.77 -6.63
N PRO A 33 -11.46 23.16 -7.91
CA PRO A 33 -12.43 22.93 -8.97
C PRO A 33 -12.81 21.45 -9.09
N GLU A 34 -14.00 21.16 -9.62
CA GLU A 34 -14.43 19.78 -9.88
C GLU A 34 -13.46 18.99 -10.79
N THR A 35 -12.74 19.66 -11.68
CA THR A 35 -11.73 19.03 -12.54
C THR A 35 -10.30 19.14 -12.01
N GLY A 36 -10.14 19.70 -10.81
CA GLY A 36 -8.87 20.17 -10.26
C GLY A 36 -7.83 19.07 -10.05
N ILE A 37 -8.16 18.04 -9.26
CA ILE A 37 -7.28 16.92 -8.86
C ILE A 37 -8.13 15.64 -8.64
N PRO A 38 -8.69 15.03 -9.70
CA PRO A 38 -9.59 13.89 -9.56
C PRO A 38 -8.96 12.65 -8.91
N SER A 39 -7.68 12.36 -9.12
CA SER A 39 -7.02 11.20 -8.51
C SER A 39 -7.03 11.29 -6.99
N LEU A 40 -6.70 12.45 -6.43
CA LEU A 40 -6.75 12.69 -4.99
C LEU A 40 -8.18 12.58 -4.45
N ARG A 41 -9.16 13.20 -5.13
CA ARG A 41 -10.57 13.17 -4.70
C ARG A 41 -11.12 11.75 -4.67
N ILE A 42 -11.02 11.04 -5.79
CA ILE A 42 -11.55 9.67 -5.94
C ILE A 42 -10.80 8.74 -4.98
N GLY A 43 -9.47 8.84 -4.90
CA GLY A 43 -8.68 8.00 -4.00
C GLY A 43 -9.08 8.18 -2.54
N LEU A 44 -9.22 9.42 -2.06
CA LEU A 44 -9.64 9.71 -0.69
C LEU A 44 -11.05 9.18 -0.41
N GLU A 45 -12.01 9.37 -1.32
CA GLU A 45 -13.38 8.85 -1.18
C GLU A 45 -13.40 7.33 -0.93
N GLU A 46 -12.70 6.58 -1.78
CA GLU A 46 -12.64 5.11 -1.73
C GLU A 46 -11.87 4.65 -0.47
N MET A 47 -10.75 5.30 -0.14
CA MET A 47 -9.94 4.97 1.05
C MET A 47 -10.67 5.27 2.36
N ILE A 48 -11.32 6.42 2.49
CA ILE A 48 -12.09 6.81 3.68
C ILE A 48 -13.17 5.76 3.97
N THR A 49 -13.84 5.28 2.93
CA THR A 49 -14.88 4.24 3.04
C THR A 49 -14.33 2.96 3.68
N VAL A 50 -13.17 2.48 3.22
CA VAL A 50 -12.53 1.27 3.75
C VAL A 50 -11.97 1.49 5.16
N VAL A 51 -11.26 2.60 5.38
CA VAL A 51 -10.67 2.93 6.69
C VAL A 51 -11.75 3.06 7.77
N ARG A 52 -12.89 3.69 7.46
CA ARG A 52 -14.03 3.80 8.39
C ARG A 52 -14.59 2.43 8.75
N ARG A 53 -14.82 1.58 7.75
CA ARG A 53 -15.29 0.18 7.93
C ARG A 53 -14.33 -0.61 8.81
N ASP A 54 -13.04 -0.48 8.59
CA ASP A 54 -12.01 -1.17 9.37
C ASP A 54 -11.94 -0.66 10.83
N ILE A 55 -12.12 0.65 11.06
CA ILE A 55 -12.22 1.21 12.41
C ILE A 55 -13.47 0.72 13.15
N GLU A 56 -14.60 0.61 12.46
CA GLU A 56 -15.84 0.05 13.02
C GLU A 56 -15.65 -1.42 13.41
N LYS A 57 -15.11 -2.24 12.51
CA LYS A 57 -14.73 -3.63 12.80
C LYS A 57 -13.80 -3.73 14.01
N ALA A 58 -12.77 -2.89 14.10
CA ALA A 58 -11.86 -2.89 15.24
C ALA A 58 -12.58 -2.60 16.57
N ARG A 59 -13.63 -1.76 16.56
CA ARG A 59 -14.48 -1.50 17.76
C ARG A 59 -15.31 -2.72 18.16
N GLU A 60 -15.79 -3.49 17.18
CA GLU A 60 -16.51 -4.75 17.40
C GLU A 60 -15.61 -5.84 18.00
N GLY A 61 -14.29 -5.65 17.96
CA GLY A 61 -13.32 -6.50 18.63
C GLY A 61 -12.77 -7.62 17.75
N VAL A 62 -12.90 -7.52 16.42
CA VAL A 62 -12.20 -8.44 15.52
C VAL A 62 -10.68 -8.27 15.65
N PRO A 63 -9.89 -9.31 15.33
CA PRO A 63 -8.44 -9.22 15.39
C PRO A 63 -7.87 -8.11 14.51
N ILE A 64 -6.85 -7.42 14.98
CA ILE A 64 -6.13 -6.38 14.25
C ILE A 64 -4.75 -6.92 13.88
N VAL A 65 -4.49 -7.04 12.58
CA VAL A 65 -3.25 -7.60 12.03
C VAL A 65 -2.44 -6.48 11.38
N GLY A 66 -1.29 -6.17 11.95
CA GLY A 66 -0.32 -5.26 11.33
C GLY A 66 0.45 -6.01 10.25
N TYR A 67 0.55 -5.48 9.04
CA TYR A 67 1.35 -6.10 7.99
C TYR A 67 2.33 -5.12 7.35
N HIS A 68 3.40 -5.68 6.79
CA HIS A 68 4.42 -4.97 6.04
C HIS A 68 3.93 -4.62 4.64
N PHE A 69 4.29 -3.45 4.09
CA PHE A 69 3.76 -2.97 2.79
C PHE A 69 4.01 -3.91 1.61
N ALA A 70 5.07 -4.73 1.69
CA ALA A 70 5.42 -5.72 0.69
C ALA A 70 4.71 -7.07 0.87
N PHE A 71 3.93 -7.22 1.94
CA PHE A 71 2.91 -8.27 2.08
C PHE A 71 1.58 -7.75 1.55
N GLN A 72 0.99 -8.47 0.61
CA GLN A 72 -0.19 -8.00 -0.10
C GLN A 72 -1.45 -8.12 0.79
N ALA A 73 -2.19 -7.03 0.94
CA ALA A 73 -3.33 -6.94 1.86
C ALA A 73 -4.47 -7.90 1.50
N ASP A 74 -4.65 -8.19 0.21
CA ASP A 74 -5.61 -9.15 -0.33
C ASP A 74 -5.40 -10.57 0.22
N TYR A 75 -4.18 -10.92 0.65
CA TYR A 75 -3.90 -12.24 1.23
C TYR A 75 -4.54 -12.40 2.61
N LEU A 76 -4.72 -11.31 3.35
CA LEU A 76 -5.35 -11.32 4.67
C LEU A 76 -6.88 -11.41 4.62
N LYS A 77 -7.48 -11.37 3.42
CA LYS A 77 -8.94 -11.50 3.24
C LYS A 77 -9.44 -12.93 3.51
N CYS A 78 -8.55 -13.91 3.72
CA CYS A 78 -8.91 -15.22 4.26
C CYS A 78 -9.35 -15.18 5.73
N PHE A 79 -9.10 -14.08 6.44
CA PHE A 79 -9.48 -13.90 7.84
C PHE A 79 -10.54 -12.79 7.99
N ASP A 80 -11.38 -12.89 9.02
CA ASP A 80 -12.16 -11.75 9.50
C ASP A 80 -11.32 -10.96 10.49
N CYS A 81 -10.46 -10.09 9.95
CA CYS A 81 -9.58 -9.22 10.71
C CYS A 81 -9.56 -7.81 10.12
N VAL A 82 -8.96 -6.88 10.85
CA VAL A 82 -8.63 -5.54 10.37
C VAL A 82 -7.15 -5.53 9.97
N PRO A 83 -6.84 -5.57 8.66
CA PRO A 83 -5.47 -5.49 8.18
C PRO A 83 -4.99 -4.03 8.16
N ILE A 84 -3.83 -3.74 8.74
CA ILE A 84 -3.23 -2.40 8.73
C ILE A 84 -1.81 -2.45 8.18
N CYS A 85 -1.56 -1.79 7.04
CA CYS A 85 -0.21 -1.59 6.54
C CYS A 85 0.52 -0.61 7.47
N ILE A 86 1.34 -1.14 8.38
CA ILE A 86 1.87 -0.33 9.49
C ILE A 86 2.78 0.80 8.99
N GLU A 87 3.62 0.51 7.98
CA GLU A 87 4.48 1.49 7.33
C GLU A 87 3.66 2.50 6.53
N GLY A 88 2.61 2.03 5.86
CA GLY A 88 1.66 2.86 5.12
C GLY A 88 1.03 3.95 5.98
N VAL A 89 0.62 3.63 7.21
CA VAL A 89 0.03 4.63 8.11
C VAL A 89 1.03 5.73 8.48
N SER A 90 2.26 5.35 8.89
CA SER A 90 3.30 6.34 9.16
C SER A 90 3.60 7.21 7.96
N TYR A 91 3.60 6.57 6.79
CA TYR A 91 3.87 7.18 5.52
C TYR A 91 2.80 8.25 5.16
N PHE A 92 1.52 7.90 5.20
CA PHE A 92 0.43 8.86 4.91
C PHE A 92 0.26 9.95 5.94
N LEU A 93 0.45 9.65 7.23
CA LEU A 93 0.43 10.69 8.26
C LEU A 93 1.56 11.71 8.05
N GLY A 94 2.73 11.26 7.56
CA GLY A 94 3.82 12.14 7.15
C GLY A 94 3.42 13.12 6.04
N THR A 95 2.57 12.67 5.12
CA THR A 95 2.09 13.47 3.98
C THR A 95 0.92 14.39 4.33
N LEU A 96 -0.04 13.90 5.12
CA LEU A 96 -1.33 14.57 5.32
C LEU A 96 -1.34 15.49 6.56
N LEU A 97 -0.45 15.28 7.52
CA LEU A 97 -0.34 16.15 8.69
C LEU A 97 0.69 17.27 8.44
N MET A 98 0.35 18.49 8.84
CA MET A 98 1.25 19.65 8.71
C MET A 98 2.64 19.47 9.35
N ASN A 99 2.70 18.76 10.48
CA ASN A 99 3.96 18.45 11.18
C ASN A 99 4.42 17.01 10.93
N GLY A 100 3.77 16.30 10.00
CA GLY A 100 4.01 14.89 9.70
C GLY A 100 4.03 13.99 10.94
N VAL A 101 5.01 13.09 10.97
CA VAL A 101 5.24 12.12 12.06
C VAL A 101 6.59 12.33 12.76
N GLU A 102 7.17 13.53 12.64
CA GLU A 102 8.53 13.84 13.14
C GLU A 102 8.71 13.54 14.63
N LYS A 103 7.70 13.86 15.46
CA LYS A 103 7.69 13.51 16.90
C LYS A 103 8.04 12.03 17.13
N TYR A 104 7.52 11.13 16.30
CA TYR A 104 7.73 9.70 16.46
C TYR A 104 9.13 9.27 16.00
N TYR A 105 9.75 10.00 15.08
CA TYR A 105 11.15 9.82 14.71
C TYR A 105 12.09 10.16 15.87
N ASP A 106 11.80 11.25 16.59
CA ASP A 106 12.58 11.63 17.77
C ASP A 106 12.45 10.59 18.88
N ILE A 107 11.24 10.05 19.10
CA ILE A 107 10.99 9.03 20.13
C ILE A 107 11.78 7.75 19.83
N ILE A 108 11.69 7.21 18.61
CA ILE A 108 12.40 5.98 18.26
C ILE A 108 13.92 6.20 18.19
N GLY A 109 14.36 7.39 17.80
CA GLY A 109 15.77 7.79 17.82
C GLY A 109 16.32 7.86 19.26
N ASN A 110 15.58 8.46 20.19
CA ASN A 110 15.95 8.54 21.61
C ASN A 110 15.97 7.17 22.30
N TRP A 111 15.10 6.25 21.87
CA TRP A 111 15.13 4.86 22.32
C TRP A 111 16.42 4.13 21.86
N GLY A 112 17.09 4.62 20.82
CA GLY A 112 18.37 4.10 20.33
C GLY A 112 18.31 3.42 18.97
N HIS A 113 17.18 3.53 18.25
CA HIS A 113 17.10 2.99 16.90
C HIS A 113 17.98 3.80 15.94
N PRO A 114 18.71 3.17 15.00
CA PRO A 114 19.65 3.89 14.16
C PRO A 114 18.98 4.92 13.25
N PHE A 115 19.58 6.10 13.12
CA PHE A 115 18.99 7.20 12.33
C PHE A 115 18.95 6.90 10.82
N HIS A 116 19.79 6.00 10.32
CA HIS A 116 19.97 5.68 8.90
C HIS A 116 19.01 4.60 8.37
N THR A 117 18.04 4.14 9.16
CA THR A 117 16.99 3.21 8.73
C THR A 117 15.78 3.94 8.12
N CYS A 118 14.88 3.18 7.50
CA CYS A 118 13.68 3.66 6.82
C CYS A 118 12.82 4.57 7.71
N SER A 119 12.42 5.73 7.20
CA SER A 119 11.55 6.69 7.91
C SER A 119 10.14 6.13 8.15
N ALA A 120 9.57 5.37 7.22
CA ALA A 120 8.24 4.78 7.40
C ALA A 120 8.21 3.77 8.56
N GLN A 121 9.24 2.94 8.67
CA GLN A 121 9.40 2.01 9.79
C GLN A 121 9.63 2.76 11.11
N LYS A 122 10.52 3.75 11.13
CA LYS A 122 10.78 4.57 12.32
C LYS A 122 9.53 5.23 12.87
N GLY A 123 8.69 5.82 12.01
CA GLY A 123 7.47 6.47 12.48
C GLY A 123 6.45 5.47 13.03
N ALA A 124 6.29 4.32 12.37
CA ALA A 124 5.48 3.21 12.88
C ALA A 124 5.97 2.71 14.25
N MET A 125 7.28 2.49 14.41
CA MET A 125 7.90 2.04 15.65
C MET A 125 7.78 3.09 16.77
N GLY A 126 8.01 4.36 16.46
CA GLY A 126 7.85 5.45 17.42
C GLY A 126 6.41 5.60 17.93
N MET A 127 5.41 5.47 17.03
CA MET A 127 3.99 5.40 17.44
C MET A 127 3.69 4.18 18.32
N SER A 128 4.34 3.05 18.05
CA SER A 128 4.22 1.85 18.89
C SER A 128 4.89 1.99 20.26
N LEU A 129 6.00 2.74 20.40
CA LEU A 129 6.59 3.06 21.70
C LEU A 129 5.63 3.85 22.59
N GLU A 130 4.87 4.78 22.00
CA GLU A 130 3.82 5.55 22.68
C GLU A 130 2.53 4.73 22.95
N ASN A 131 2.52 3.42 22.63
CA ASN A 131 1.37 2.51 22.79
C ASN A 131 0.12 2.96 21.99
N LEU A 132 0.32 3.57 20.83
CA LEU A 132 -0.80 3.99 19.98
C LEU A 132 -1.40 2.82 19.16
N TYR A 133 -0.64 1.74 19.00
CA TYR A 133 -1.06 0.50 18.36
C TYR A 133 -1.16 -0.68 19.33
N HIS A 134 -2.21 -1.48 19.17
CA HIS A 134 -2.46 -2.73 19.89
C HIS A 134 -2.89 -3.82 18.90
N PHE A 135 -1.91 -4.37 18.19
CA PHE A 135 -2.08 -5.49 17.26
C PHE A 135 -2.21 -6.83 18.00
N ASP A 136 -3.03 -7.73 17.48
CA ASP A 136 -3.09 -9.12 17.95
C ASP A 136 -1.97 -9.96 17.34
N ALA A 137 -1.55 -9.61 16.13
CA ALA A 137 -0.44 -10.23 15.44
C ALA A 137 0.14 -9.27 14.39
N MET A 138 1.37 -9.55 13.98
CA MET A 138 2.00 -8.93 12.82
C MET A 138 2.52 -9.97 11.84
N ILE A 139 2.45 -9.66 10.56
CA ILE A 139 2.99 -10.51 9.48
C ILE A 139 3.88 -9.70 8.55
N THR A 140 5.05 -10.25 8.23
CA THR A 140 6.05 -9.59 7.38
C THR A 140 6.79 -10.60 6.51
N PRO A 141 7.14 -10.25 5.27
CA PRO A 141 8.15 -10.98 4.53
C PRO A 141 9.55 -10.59 5.00
N THR A 142 10.57 -11.34 4.57
CA THR A 142 12.00 -11.04 4.77
C THR A 142 12.59 -10.13 3.68
N ALA A 143 11.74 -9.55 2.82
CA ALA A 143 12.10 -8.64 1.73
C ALA A 143 11.17 -7.40 1.76
N PRO A 144 11.50 -6.27 1.11
CA PRO A 144 12.56 -6.08 0.12
C PRO A 144 13.93 -5.74 0.70
N CYS A 145 14.02 -5.34 1.97
CA CYS A 145 15.24 -4.70 2.47
C CYS A 145 15.70 -5.20 3.84
N ASP A 146 16.99 -5.05 4.10
CA ASP A 146 17.60 -5.39 5.39
C ASP A 146 16.98 -4.63 6.56
N SER A 147 16.45 -3.42 6.31
CA SER A 147 15.74 -2.66 7.35
C SER A 147 14.48 -3.38 7.82
N THR A 148 13.77 -4.12 6.95
CA THR A 148 12.63 -4.95 7.34
C THR A 148 13.07 -6.06 8.29
N CYS A 149 14.09 -6.83 7.92
CA CYS A 149 14.65 -7.90 8.74
C CYS A 149 15.19 -7.41 10.09
N ALA A 150 15.80 -6.22 10.11
CA ALA A 150 16.34 -5.62 11.34
C ALA A 150 15.26 -4.98 12.24
N SER A 151 14.24 -4.38 11.65
CA SER A 151 13.26 -3.56 12.39
C SER A 151 12.08 -4.35 12.91
N TYR A 152 11.54 -5.33 12.16
CA TYR A 152 10.32 -6.03 12.59
C TYR A 152 10.46 -6.87 13.88
N PRO A 153 11.62 -7.48 14.20
CA PRO A 153 11.81 -8.15 15.49
C PRO A 153 11.53 -7.25 16.71
N PHE A 154 11.65 -5.92 16.58
CA PHE A 154 11.24 -4.96 17.60
C PHE A 154 9.81 -5.19 18.10
N PHE A 155 8.85 -5.43 17.21
CA PHE A 155 7.46 -5.60 17.63
C PHE A 155 7.26 -6.85 18.50
N LYS A 156 8.04 -7.91 18.24
CA LYS A 156 8.04 -9.12 19.07
C LYS A 156 8.74 -8.90 20.41
N PHE A 157 9.96 -8.39 20.39
CA PHE A 157 10.81 -8.37 21.59
C PHE A 157 10.53 -7.17 22.50
N GLU A 158 10.25 -5.99 21.94
CA GLU A 158 9.95 -4.78 22.71
C GLU A 158 8.45 -4.64 23.01
N LYS A 159 7.59 -4.96 22.03
CA LYS A 159 6.14 -4.76 22.16
C LYS A 159 5.35 -6.02 22.51
N ASN A 160 5.99 -7.19 22.59
CA ASN A 160 5.35 -8.48 22.85
C ASN A 160 4.20 -8.82 21.87
N ILE A 161 4.31 -8.36 20.63
CA ILE A 161 3.33 -8.65 19.58
C ILE A 161 3.79 -9.91 18.83
N PRO A 162 2.92 -10.94 18.67
CA PRO A 162 3.24 -12.10 17.85
C PRO A 162 3.67 -11.68 16.43
N LEU A 163 4.82 -12.18 15.98
CA LEU A 163 5.39 -11.85 14.67
C LEU A 163 5.51 -13.12 13.83
N ILE A 164 4.78 -13.14 12.72
CA ILE A 164 4.79 -14.18 11.69
C ILE A 164 5.68 -13.69 10.55
N ILE A 165 6.60 -14.56 10.12
CA ILE A 165 7.57 -14.24 9.06
C ILE A 165 7.30 -15.15 7.86
N ALA A 166 6.99 -14.54 6.71
CA ALA A 166 6.91 -15.23 5.43
C ALA A 166 8.28 -15.12 4.73
N ASP A 167 9.12 -16.14 4.87
CA ASP A 167 10.48 -16.06 4.35
C ASP A 167 10.51 -15.99 2.81
N MET A 168 10.88 -14.83 2.28
CA MET A 168 10.91 -14.55 0.85
C MET A 168 12.32 -14.78 0.28
N PRO A 169 12.48 -15.66 -0.72
CA PRO A 169 13.76 -15.88 -1.37
C PRO A 169 14.14 -14.70 -2.27
N PHE A 170 15.45 -14.52 -2.47
CA PHE A 170 15.99 -13.46 -3.34
C PHE A 170 15.92 -13.79 -4.83
N LEU A 171 15.98 -15.08 -5.20
CA LEU A 171 16.04 -15.48 -6.60
C LEU A 171 14.64 -15.56 -7.22
N HIS A 172 14.49 -15.13 -8.47
CA HIS A 172 13.22 -15.12 -9.19
C HIS A 172 13.09 -16.33 -10.12
N ASP A 173 13.19 -17.54 -9.57
CA ASP A 173 13.13 -18.80 -10.31
C ASP A 173 11.98 -19.73 -9.85
N GLU A 174 11.72 -20.78 -10.63
CA GLU A 174 10.66 -21.76 -10.36
C GLU A 174 10.73 -22.39 -8.97
N LYS A 175 11.94 -22.61 -8.45
CA LYS A 175 12.13 -23.20 -7.12
C LYS A 175 11.73 -22.19 -6.04
N SER A 176 12.08 -20.92 -6.25
CA SER A 176 11.83 -19.82 -5.34
C SER A 176 10.34 -19.48 -5.28
N TYR A 177 9.63 -19.48 -6.42
CA TYR A 177 8.17 -19.30 -6.44
C TYR A 177 7.44 -20.40 -5.69
N LYS A 178 7.83 -21.67 -5.87
CA LYS A 178 7.25 -22.80 -5.13
C LYS A 178 7.55 -22.72 -3.64
N TYR A 179 8.79 -22.41 -3.28
CA TYR A 179 9.19 -22.23 -1.88
C TYR A 179 8.38 -21.13 -1.21
N TYR A 180 8.30 -19.95 -1.84
CA TYR A 180 7.59 -18.83 -1.26
C TYR A 180 6.08 -19.06 -1.21
N GLY A 181 5.50 -19.78 -2.17
CA GLY A 181 4.11 -20.22 -2.12
C GLY A 181 3.82 -21.05 -0.86
N GLU A 182 4.70 -22.00 -0.52
CA GLU A 182 4.60 -22.76 0.72
C GLU A 182 4.81 -21.88 1.97
N GLN A 183 5.77 -20.94 1.94
CA GLN A 183 5.98 -20.00 3.05
C GLN A 183 4.76 -19.10 3.30
N LEU A 184 4.10 -18.62 2.24
CA LEU A 184 2.84 -17.87 2.33
C LEU A 184 1.75 -18.72 3.00
N LYS A 185 1.56 -19.96 2.55
CA LYS A 185 0.59 -20.90 3.11
C LYS A 185 0.84 -21.17 4.60
N LEU A 186 2.07 -21.51 4.96
CA LEU A 186 2.48 -21.75 6.35
C LEU A 186 2.31 -20.51 7.23
N SER A 187 2.64 -19.33 6.70
CA SER A 187 2.51 -18.06 7.42
C SER A 187 1.05 -17.70 7.68
N LEU A 188 0.16 -17.92 6.70
CA LEU A 188 -1.27 -17.70 6.90
C LEU A 188 -1.83 -18.67 7.95
N HIS A 189 -1.51 -19.97 7.90
CA HIS A 189 -1.94 -20.90 8.96
C HIS A 189 -1.40 -20.49 10.33
N SER A 190 -0.13 -20.12 10.43
CA SER A 190 0.48 -19.66 11.69
C SER A 190 -0.17 -18.39 12.23
N LEU A 191 -0.51 -17.45 11.35
CA LEU A 191 -1.28 -16.26 11.72
C LEU A 191 -2.67 -16.64 12.23
N GLY A 192 -3.33 -17.57 11.55
CA GLY A 192 -4.63 -18.12 11.93
C GLY A 192 -4.64 -18.73 13.33
N GLU A 193 -3.62 -19.54 13.67
CA GLU A 193 -3.44 -20.09 15.02
C GLU A 193 -3.33 -19.00 16.09
N VAL A 194 -2.59 -17.92 15.80
CA VAL A 194 -2.40 -16.80 16.74
C VAL A 194 -3.70 -16.01 16.95
N ILE A 195 -4.47 -15.76 15.90
CA ILE A 195 -5.71 -14.97 15.98
C ILE A 195 -6.97 -15.81 16.20
N GLY A 196 -6.83 -17.14 16.31
CA GLY A 196 -7.91 -18.08 16.57
C GLY A 196 -8.87 -18.29 15.38
N GLN A 197 -8.37 -18.24 14.14
CA GLN A 197 -9.15 -18.42 12.91
C GLN A 197 -8.47 -19.40 11.95
N GLU A 198 -9.23 -20.26 11.30
CA GLU A 198 -8.73 -21.02 10.14
C GLU A 198 -8.82 -20.16 8.87
N PRO A 199 -7.81 -20.17 7.99
CA PRO A 199 -7.84 -19.37 6.77
C PRO A 199 -8.91 -19.86 5.79
N ASP A 200 -9.81 -18.95 5.41
CA ASP A 200 -10.81 -19.17 4.35
C ASP A 200 -10.22 -18.79 2.98
N PHE A 201 -9.64 -19.77 2.28
CA PHE A 201 -9.03 -19.52 0.98
C PHE A 201 -10.04 -19.19 -0.13
N ASP A 202 -11.33 -19.48 0.04
CA ASP A 202 -12.35 -19.08 -0.94
C ASP A 202 -12.64 -17.58 -0.86
N LYS A 203 -12.65 -17.00 0.35
CA LYS A 203 -12.69 -15.53 0.51
C LYS A 203 -11.45 -14.86 -0.07
N MET A 204 -10.28 -15.44 0.14
CA MET A 204 -9.03 -14.94 -0.44
C MET A 204 -9.04 -15.02 -1.98
N ARG A 205 -9.55 -16.12 -2.57
CA ARG A 205 -9.73 -16.22 -4.03
C ARG A 205 -10.57 -15.07 -4.58
N LYS A 206 -11.69 -14.72 -3.93
CA LYS A 206 -12.54 -13.59 -4.35
C LYS A 206 -11.79 -12.25 -4.30
N ALA A 207 -10.98 -12.02 -3.27
CA ALA A 207 -10.14 -10.82 -3.20
C ALA A 207 -9.07 -10.79 -4.30
N LEU A 208 -8.47 -11.93 -4.62
CA LEU A 208 -7.51 -12.05 -5.72
C LEU A 208 -8.16 -11.88 -7.10
N GLU A 209 -9.43 -12.28 -7.27
CA GLU A 209 -10.20 -12.01 -8.49
C GLU A 209 -10.45 -10.52 -8.70
N VAL A 210 -10.75 -9.79 -7.63
CA VAL A 210 -10.82 -8.32 -7.63
C VAL A 210 -9.49 -7.73 -8.07
N GLU A 211 -8.37 -8.19 -7.51
CA GLU A 211 -7.03 -7.71 -7.89
C GLU A 211 -6.66 -8.07 -9.34
N ASN A 212 -7.06 -9.23 -9.84
CA ASN A 212 -6.88 -9.61 -11.23
C ASN A 212 -7.67 -8.68 -12.18
N GLU A 213 -8.85 -8.19 -11.77
CA GLU A 213 -9.60 -7.18 -12.52
C GLU A 213 -8.90 -5.82 -12.46
N VAL A 214 -8.46 -5.39 -11.28
CA VAL A 214 -7.69 -4.16 -11.10
C VAL A 214 -6.43 -4.16 -11.96
N SER A 215 -5.69 -5.26 -12.03
CA SER A 215 -4.51 -5.39 -12.89
C SER A 215 -4.82 -5.15 -14.36
N LYS A 216 -5.98 -5.57 -14.88
CA LYS A 216 -6.39 -5.27 -16.26
C LYS A 216 -6.65 -3.78 -16.47
N LEU A 217 -7.33 -3.14 -15.53
CA LEU A 217 -7.57 -1.70 -15.56
C LEU A 217 -6.25 -0.91 -15.52
N ARG A 218 -5.32 -1.34 -14.66
CA ARG A 218 -3.97 -0.77 -14.57
C ARG A 218 -3.21 -0.92 -15.88
N MET A 219 -3.22 -2.11 -16.49
CA MET A 219 -2.55 -2.32 -17.78
C MET A 219 -3.09 -1.41 -18.88
N GLU A 220 -4.41 -1.23 -18.95
CA GLU A 220 -5.02 -0.31 -19.92
C GLU A 220 -4.62 1.15 -19.64
N LEU A 221 -4.58 1.54 -18.36
CA LEU A 221 -4.10 2.86 -17.97
C LEU A 221 -2.62 3.08 -18.33
N PHE A 222 -1.78 2.07 -18.11
CA PHE A 222 -0.36 2.06 -18.47
C PHE A 222 -0.12 2.15 -19.97
N ASP A 223 -1.06 1.69 -20.81
CA ASP A 223 -0.96 1.90 -22.25
C ASP A 223 -1.28 3.36 -22.62
N LEU A 224 -2.29 3.96 -21.97
CA LEU A 224 -2.71 5.35 -22.20
C LEU A 224 -1.64 6.38 -21.80
N ILE A 225 -0.86 6.14 -20.74
CA ILE A 225 0.19 7.10 -20.31
C ILE A 225 1.29 7.31 -21.36
N LYS A 226 1.42 6.41 -22.34
CA LYS A 226 2.38 6.55 -23.47
C LYS A 226 2.01 7.69 -24.43
N ALA A 227 0.75 8.14 -24.39
CA ALA A 227 0.27 9.23 -25.22
C ALA A 227 0.99 10.56 -24.93
N VAL A 228 1.05 11.43 -25.93
CA VAL A 228 1.54 12.81 -25.80
C VAL A 228 0.41 13.78 -26.14
N PRO A 229 -0.08 14.59 -25.18
CA PRO A 229 0.32 14.57 -23.76
C PRO A 229 -0.22 13.34 -22.99
N SER A 230 0.36 13.06 -21.82
CA SER A 230 -0.10 12.09 -20.83
C SER A 230 -1.51 12.46 -20.36
N PRO A 231 -2.46 11.51 -20.34
CA PRO A 231 -3.81 11.76 -19.85
C PRO A 231 -3.94 11.68 -18.32
N ILE A 232 -2.85 11.35 -17.61
CA ILE A 232 -2.82 11.17 -16.16
C ILE A 232 -2.00 12.27 -15.47
N GLU A 233 -2.47 12.68 -14.30
CA GLU A 233 -1.86 13.66 -13.40
C GLU A 233 -0.79 13.03 -12.50
N ASN A 234 0.25 13.78 -12.14
CA ASN A 234 1.35 13.25 -11.33
C ASN A 234 0.89 12.75 -9.97
N ILE A 235 -0.13 13.38 -9.39
CA ILE A 235 -0.68 12.99 -8.09
C ILE A 235 -1.42 11.65 -8.11
N PHE A 236 -1.69 11.10 -9.29
CA PHE A 236 -2.14 9.72 -9.42
C PHE A 236 -1.15 8.78 -8.75
N ASN A 237 0.15 8.92 -9.06
CA ASN A 237 1.19 8.02 -8.61
C ASN A 237 1.22 7.77 -7.09
N PRO A 238 1.20 8.81 -6.21
CA PRO A 238 1.18 8.56 -4.77
C PRO A 238 -0.15 7.99 -4.28
N ILE A 239 -1.26 8.32 -4.95
CA ILE A 239 -2.60 7.87 -4.56
C ILE A 239 -2.86 6.42 -4.97
N SER A 240 -2.37 5.98 -6.13
CA SER A 240 -2.41 4.57 -6.52
C SER A 240 -1.50 3.68 -5.66
N ALA A 241 -0.37 4.21 -5.19
CA ALA A 241 0.44 3.53 -4.16
C ALA A 241 -0.36 3.35 -2.86
N ALA A 242 -1.16 4.35 -2.47
CA ALA A 242 -2.08 4.27 -1.33
C ALA A 242 -3.20 3.25 -1.52
N ALA A 243 -3.83 3.27 -2.69
CA ALA A 243 -4.89 2.33 -3.04
C ALA A 243 -4.41 0.88 -2.89
N THR A 244 -3.19 0.61 -3.35
CA THR A 244 -2.54 -0.70 -3.30
C THR A 244 -2.39 -1.26 -1.87
N ILE A 245 -2.24 -0.40 -0.86
CA ILE A 245 -2.04 -0.84 0.53
C ILE A 245 -3.24 -0.55 1.45
N ILE A 246 -4.27 0.15 1.03
CA ILE A 246 -5.46 0.42 1.88
C ILE A 246 -6.67 -0.34 1.37
N ILE A 247 -6.92 -0.31 0.06
CA ILE A 247 -8.15 -0.84 -0.54
C ILE A 247 -7.92 -2.09 -1.38
N SER A 248 -6.73 -2.70 -1.39
CA SER A 248 -6.48 -3.95 -2.11
C SER A 248 -7.46 -5.07 -1.73
N GLY A 249 -7.93 -5.78 -2.76
CA GLY A 249 -8.89 -6.87 -2.66
C GLY A 249 -10.30 -6.42 -2.32
N THR A 250 -10.64 -5.14 -2.53
CA THR A 250 -11.96 -4.58 -2.24
C THR A 250 -12.65 -3.99 -3.49
N PRO A 251 -14.00 -3.96 -3.54
CA PRO A 251 -14.73 -3.31 -4.63
C PRO A 251 -14.36 -1.84 -4.85
N GLU A 252 -13.99 -1.13 -3.78
CA GLU A 252 -13.52 0.25 -3.79
C GLU A 252 -12.25 0.40 -4.66
N ASN A 253 -11.39 -0.63 -4.72
CA ASN A 253 -10.21 -0.63 -5.61
C ASN A 253 -10.60 -0.66 -7.09
N ILE A 254 -11.58 -1.49 -7.47
CA ILE A 254 -12.11 -1.52 -8.83
C ILE A 254 -12.74 -0.18 -9.18
N SER A 255 -13.52 0.40 -8.27
CA SER A 255 -14.17 1.71 -8.45
C SER A 255 -13.14 2.79 -8.71
N PHE A 256 -12.09 2.87 -7.88
CA PHE A 256 -10.96 3.79 -8.04
C PHE A 256 -10.36 3.70 -9.44
N TYR A 257 -9.81 2.54 -9.83
CA TYR A 257 -9.11 2.41 -11.10
C TYR A 257 -10.03 2.58 -12.32
N ARG A 258 -11.30 2.16 -12.24
CA ARG A 258 -12.27 2.34 -13.33
C ARG A 258 -12.57 3.82 -13.57
N ARG A 259 -12.82 4.59 -12.52
CA ARG A 259 -13.10 6.04 -12.61
C ARG A 259 -11.88 6.81 -13.14
N ILE A 260 -10.67 6.44 -12.72
CA ILE A 260 -9.44 7.04 -13.23
C ILE A 260 -9.22 6.71 -14.71
N LEU A 261 -9.47 5.46 -15.11
CA LEU A 261 -9.37 5.04 -16.50
C LEU A 261 -10.36 5.78 -17.41
N ASP A 262 -11.60 6.00 -16.96
CA ASP A 262 -12.60 6.76 -17.72
C ASP A 262 -12.16 8.21 -17.95
N ILE A 263 -11.59 8.86 -16.92
CA ILE A 263 -11.01 10.20 -17.03
C ILE A 263 -9.84 10.20 -18.02
N ALA A 264 -8.94 9.22 -17.90
CA ALA A 264 -7.79 9.11 -18.78
C ALA A 264 -8.20 8.91 -20.25
N LYS A 265 -9.21 8.07 -20.52
CA LYS A 265 -9.76 7.87 -21.87
C LYS A 265 -10.35 9.15 -22.45
N SER A 266 -11.06 9.92 -21.63
CA SER A 266 -11.62 11.22 -22.04
C SER A 266 -10.51 12.19 -22.43
N ARG A 267 -9.52 12.38 -21.54
CA ARG A 267 -8.36 13.26 -21.78
C ARG A 267 -7.55 12.83 -23.00
N TYR A 268 -7.30 11.53 -23.16
CA TYR A 268 -6.61 10.96 -24.31
C TYR A 268 -7.33 11.29 -25.63
N LYS A 269 -8.66 11.10 -25.69
CA LYS A 269 -9.46 11.41 -26.88
C LYS A 269 -9.41 12.89 -27.25
N ASN A 270 -9.40 13.77 -26.25
CA ASN A 270 -9.38 15.21 -26.44
C ASN A 270 -7.96 15.79 -26.58
N LYS A 271 -6.91 14.98 -26.43
CA LYS A 271 -5.49 15.41 -26.38
C LYS A 271 -5.23 16.44 -25.29
N GLU A 272 -5.87 16.24 -24.14
CA GLU A 272 -5.78 17.11 -22.97
C GLU A 272 -4.77 16.57 -21.97
N HIS A 273 -4.00 17.48 -21.37
CA HIS A 273 -3.15 17.21 -20.21
C HIS A 273 -3.76 17.87 -18.97
N HIS A 274 -3.50 17.29 -17.79
CA HIS A 274 -4.01 17.82 -16.53
C HIS A 274 -3.46 19.23 -16.21
N GLY A 275 -2.14 19.40 -16.33
CA GLY A 275 -1.39 20.56 -15.83
C GLY A 275 -1.26 21.74 -16.81
N GLY A 276 -1.89 21.69 -17.98
CA GLY A 276 -1.62 22.64 -19.08
C GLY A 276 -0.70 22.01 -20.14
N GLU A 277 0.25 22.75 -20.70
CA GLU A 277 1.17 22.19 -21.70
C GLU A 277 2.18 21.22 -21.07
N GLU A 278 2.25 20.00 -21.59
CA GLU A 278 3.31 19.05 -21.27
C GLU A 278 4.58 19.35 -22.07
N LYS A 279 5.68 19.56 -21.35
CA LYS A 279 6.99 19.94 -21.87
C LYS A 279 8.06 18.89 -21.60
N ILE A 280 7.94 18.16 -20.50
CA ILE A 280 8.93 17.21 -20.02
C ILE A 280 8.22 15.91 -19.64
N ARG A 281 8.79 14.77 -20.02
CA ARG A 281 8.35 13.44 -19.61
C ARG A 281 9.45 12.78 -18.82
N SER A 282 9.11 12.24 -17.67
CA SER A 282 10.07 11.63 -16.76
C SER A 282 9.54 10.29 -16.26
N ILE A 283 10.47 9.34 -16.09
CA ILE A 283 10.25 8.09 -15.39
C ILE A 283 11.15 8.13 -14.17
N TRP A 284 10.59 7.85 -13.00
CA TRP A 284 11.35 7.91 -11.75
C TRP A 284 11.73 6.49 -11.33
N PRO A 285 13.04 6.18 -11.21
CA PRO A 285 13.48 4.83 -10.90
C PRO A 285 13.17 4.38 -9.48
N TYR A 286 12.80 5.32 -8.65
CA TYR A 286 12.45 5.09 -7.26
C TYR A 286 11.22 5.92 -6.90
N MET A 287 10.79 5.76 -5.66
CA MET A 287 9.57 6.38 -5.14
C MET A 287 9.58 7.90 -5.26
N LEU A 288 8.38 8.47 -5.46
CA LEU A 288 8.18 9.92 -5.41
C LEU A 288 8.58 10.54 -4.05
N THR A 289 8.72 11.86 -4.04
CA THR A 289 8.91 12.60 -2.78
C THR A 289 7.58 12.74 -2.08
N PHE A 290 7.33 11.79 -1.21
CA PHE A 290 5.99 11.54 -0.77
C PHE A 290 5.56 12.34 0.48
N PHE A 291 6.47 12.88 1.29
CA PHE A 291 6.10 13.77 2.40
C PHE A 291 5.55 15.12 1.90
N ASP A 292 5.73 15.43 0.62
CA ASP A 292 5.20 16.63 -0.04
C ASP A 292 4.57 16.26 -1.39
N ILE A 293 3.32 15.80 -1.35
CA ILE A 293 2.55 15.51 -2.57
C ILE A 293 2.19 16.76 -3.38
N SER A 294 2.35 17.97 -2.81
CA SER A 294 2.13 19.22 -3.54
C SER A 294 3.19 19.42 -4.64
N LEU A 295 4.35 18.77 -4.50
CA LEU A 295 5.37 18.71 -5.54
C LEU A 295 4.79 18.15 -6.86
N CYS A 296 3.87 17.19 -6.80
CA CYS A 296 3.24 16.62 -8.01
C CYS A 296 2.53 17.70 -8.84
N GLU A 297 1.72 18.54 -8.18
CA GLU A 297 1.01 19.66 -8.81
C GLU A 297 1.96 20.76 -9.29
N TRP A 298 3.03 21.02 -8.56
CA TRP A 298 4.04 21.99 -8.96
C TRP A 298 4.77 21.53 -10.24
N LEU A 299 5.16 20.25 -10.31
CA LEU A 299 5.78 19.65 -11.50
C LEU A 299 4.83 19.72 -12.70
N ASP A 300 3.57 19.36 -12.52
CA ASP A 300 2.56 19.42 -13.59
C ASP A 300 2.33 20.85 -14.09
N ARG A 301 2.05 21.80 -13.19
CA ARG A 301 1.55 23.13 -13.57
C ARG A 301 2.64 24.17 -13.82
N LYS A 302 3.79 24.06 -13.14
CA LYS A 302 4.88 25.05 -13.24
C LYS A 302 5.96 24.60 -14.20
N MET A 303 6.31 23.32 -14.18
CA MET A 303 7.31 22.77 -15.09
C MET A 303 6.72 22.20 -16.38
N GLY A 304 5.44 21.79 -16.38
CA GLY A 304 4.89 21.00 -17.48
C GLY A 304 5.56 19.62 -17.54
N MET A 305 5.93 19.05 -16.39
CA MET A 305 6.62 17.78 -16.31
C MET A 305 5.66 16.67 -15.87
N SER A 306 5.42 15.70 -16.74
CA SER A 306 4.68 14.48 -16.41
C SER A 306 5.63 13.39 -15.91
N VAL A 307 5.42 12.94 -14.68
CA VAL A 307 6.01 11.74 -14.11
C VAL A 307 5.12 10.56 -14.49
N LEU A 308 5.53 9.83 -15.52
CA LEU A 308 4.71 8.78 -16.14
C LEU A 308 4.44 7.62 -15.18
N PHE A 309 5.46 7.23 -14.42
CA PHE A 309 5.36 6.27 -13.34
C PHE A 309 6.60 6.32 -12.44
N ASP A 310 6.45 5.73 -11.26
CA ASP A 310 7.54 5.40 -10.34
C ASP A 310 7.54 3.89 -10.01
N ILE A 311 8.44 3.47 -9.13
CA ILE A 311 8.58 2.07 -8.71
C ILE A 311 7.30 1.45 -8.11
N PHE A 312 6.44 2.23 -7.44
CA PHE A 312 5.21 1.70 -6.83
C PHE A 312 4.11 1.48 -7.86
N ASN A 313 4.15 2.27 -8.92
CA ASN A 313 3.15 2.23 -9.97
C ASN A 313 3.50 1.21 -11.04
N TYR A 314 4.79 1.07 -11.34
CA TYR A 314 5.33 0.08 -12.26
C TYR A 314 5.43 -1.30 -11.60
N ASN A 315 4.27 -1.93 -11.38
CA ASN A 315 4.16 -3.29 -10.88
C ASN A 315 3.10 -4.04 -11.69
N LEU A 316 3.56 -4.64 -12.77
CA LEU A 316 2.76 -5.49 -13.63
C LEU A 316 3.09 -6.94 -13.29
N SER A 317 2.12 -7.64 -12.69
CA SER A 317 2.19 -9.07 -12.44
C SER A 317 1.17 -9.78 -13.31
N ASP A 318 1.51 -11.01 -13.73
CA ASP A 318 0.52 -11.91 -14.34
C ASP A 318 -0.67 -12.12 -13.37
N PRO A 319 -1.90 -12.29 -13.90
CA PRO A 319 -3.04 -12.65 -13.07
C PRO A 319 -2.78 -13.93 -12.27
N VAL A 320 -3.19 -13.94 -11.01
CA VAL A 320 -3.11 -15.13 -10.14
C VAL A 320 -4.17 -16.14 -10.57
N ASP A 321 -3.81 -17.42 -10.68
CA ASP A 321 -4.78 -18.48 -10.96
C ASP A 321 -5.68 -18.74 -9.74
N THR A 322 -6.93 -18.29 -9.82
CA THR A 322 -7.93 -18.46 -8.75
C THR A 322 -8.83 -19.67 -8.95
N LYS A 323 -8.67 -20.48 -10.01
CA LYS A 323 -9.67 -21.49 -10.43
C LYS A 323 -9.20 -22.93 -10.36
N THR A 324 -7.91 -23.19 -10.51
CA THR A 324 -7.41 -24.57 -10.67
C THR A 324 -7.37 -25.34 -9.35
N ASP A 325 -6.38 -25.05 -8.50
CA ASP A 325 -6.17 -25.73 -7.22
C ASP A 325 -5.51 -24.76 -6.22
N ILE A 326 -5.23 -25.23 -4.99
CA ILE A 326 -4.66 -24.37 -3.94
C ILE A 326 -3.15 -24.13 -4.12
N ASP A 327 -2.42 -25.09 -4.68
CA ASP A 327 -0.98 -24.97 -4.87
C ASP A 327 -0.68 -24.01 -6.04
N SER A 328 -1.48 -24.08 -7.12
CA SER A 328 -1.48 -23.11 -8.22
C SER A 328 -1.82 -21.69 -7.75
N LEU A 329 -2.74 -21.55 -6.79
CA LEU A 329 -3.08 -20.26 -6.17
C LEU A 329 -1.87 -19.66 -5.45
N PHE A 330 -1.25 -20.43 -4.56
CA PHE A 330 -0.09 -19.97 -3.78
C PHE A 330 1.15 -19.72 -4.65
N TYR A 331 1.35 -20.50 -5.71
CA TYR A 331 2.39 -20.23 -6.70
C TYR A 331 2.15 -18.90 -7.42
N GLY A 332 0.91 -18.61 -7.85
CA GLY A 332 0.57 -17.32 -8.46
C GLY A 332 0.71 -16.14 -7.49
N MET A 333 0.29 -16.32 -6.23
CA MET A 333 0.52 -15.34 -5.17
C MET A 333 2.01 -15.06 -4.96
N ALA A 334 2.84 -16.11 -4.90
CA ALA A 334 4.28 -15.98 -4.77
C ALA A 334 4.90 -15.17 -5.92
N ARG A 335 4.51 -15.45 -7.17
CA ARG A 335 4.97 -14.67 -8.33
C ARG A 335 4.55 -13.19 -8.26
N LYS A 336 3.28 -12.93 -7.92
CA LYS A 336 2.76 -11.56 -7.72
C LYS A 336 3.56 -10.82 -6.64
N ALA A 337 3.77 -11.47 -5.50
CA ALA A 337 4.44 -10.88 -4.36
C ALA A 337 5.94 -10.66 -4.60
N MET A 338 6.63 -11.59 -5.25
CA MET A 338 8.04 -11.42 -5.59
C MET A 338 8.22 -10.38 -6.71
N GLY A 339 7.24 -10.20 -7.59
CA GLY A 339 7.24 -9.11 -8.59
C GLY A 339 6.89 -7.73 -8.04
N TRP A 340 6.59 -7.60 -6.75
CA TRP A 340 6.11 -6.37 -6.13
C TRP A 340 7.16 -5.25 -6.11
N PRO A 341 6.76 -3.96 -6.06
CA PRO A 341 7.66 -2.82 -5.97
C PRO A 341 8.68 -2.99 -4.87
N MET A 342 9.88 -2.52 -5.17
CA MET A 342 11.07 -2.65 -4.34
C MET A 342 11.56 -4.08 -4.21
N ILE A 343 10.72 -5.12 -4.16
CA ILE A 343 11.19 -6.52 -4.02
C ILE A 343 11.99 -6.92 -5.26
N LYS A 344 11.40 -6.84 -6.45
CA LYS A 344 12.10 -7.22 -7.68
C LYS A 344 13.33 -6.35 -7.95
N GLN A 345 13.25 -5.06 -7.62
CA GLN A 345 14.35 -4.12 -7.88
C GLN A 345 15.45 -4.17 -6.82
N SER A 346 15.18 -4.69 -5.61
CA SER A 346 16.17 -4.80 -4.53
C SER A 346 16.92 -6.13 -4.54
N THR A 347 16.41 -7.14 -5.25
CA THR A 347 17.05 -8.46 -5.35
C THR A 347 18.19 -8.51 -6.37
N GLU A 348 18.33 -7.49 -7.22
CA GLU A 348 19.36 -7.37 -8.24
C GLU A 348 19.92 -5.94 -8.34
N PHE A 349 20.99 -5.73 -9.10
CA PHE A 349 21.53 -4.40 -9.39
C PHE A 349 20.56 -3.58 -10.27
N TYR A 350 20.88 -2.32 -10.59
CA TYR A 350 20.01 -1.41 -11.38
C TYR A 350 19.50 -1.95 -12.75
N TYR A 351 20.02 -3.06 -13.27
CA TYR A 351 19.71 -3.57 -14.60
C TYR A 351 18.25 -4.00 -14.83
N PRO A 352 17.57 -4.74 -13.93
CA PRO A 352 16.16 -5.10 -14.16
C PRO A 352 15.24 -3.89 -14.19
N PHE A 353 15.61 -2.79 -13.54
CA PHE A 353 14.85 -1.54 -13.68
C PHE A 353 14.91 -1.01 -15.12
N LEU A 354 16.07 -1.10 -15.78
CA LEU A 354 16.22 -0.72 -17.19
C LEU A 354 15.53 -1.69 -18.15
N ASP A 355 15.57 -2.98 -17.86
CA ASP A 355 14.91 -4.00 -18.70
C ASP A 355 13.38 -3.92 -18.60
N ASP A 356 12.89 -3.44 -17.47
CA ASP A 356 11.48 -3.24 -17.18
C ASP A 356 10.90 -1.95 -17.80
N CYS A 357 11.70 -0.89 -17.96
CA CYS A 357 11.24 0.42 -18.47
C CYS A 357 11.45 0.59 -19.97
#